data_AF-A0A2H0WXQ0-F1
#
_entry.id   AF-A0A2H0WXQ0-F1
#
_cell.length_a   1.000
_cell.length_b   1.000
_cell.length_c   1.000
_cell.angle_alpha   90.00
_cell.angle_beta   90.00
_cell.angle_gamma   90.00
#
_symmetry.space_group_name_H-M   'P 1'
#
loop_
_entity.id
_entity.type
_entity.pdbx_description
1 polymer ?
#
loop_
_entity_poly.entity_id
_entity_poly.type
_entity_poly.pdbx_seq_one_letter_code
_entity_poly.pdbx_strand_id
1 'polypeptide(L)'
;RLIDIDWQKEIVLKYISNEYITKELFQNLPKAVGVAFIQEGDEIIGLDVRHEGFLFDGELFFHASSGQKMVVVEDFFEYYFGENGSPRFDGVILFEIK
;
A
#
# COMPACT_ATOMS: atom_id res chain seq x y z
N ARG A 1 -16.65 2.44 -13.62
CA ARG A 1 -15.43 1.64 -13.81
C ARG A 1 -14.32 2.57 -14.31
N LEU A 2 -13.10 2.42 -13.82
CA LEU A 2 -11.99 3.34 -14.14
C LEU A 2 -11.53 3.19 -15.60
N ILE A 3 -11.69 1.98 -16.15
CA ILE A 3 -11.50 1.65 -17.55
C ILE A 3 -12.82 1.08 -18.08
N ASP A 4 -13.34 1.69 -19.15
CA ASP A 4 -14.59 1.29 -19.79
C ASP A 4 -14.34 0.13 -20.79
N ILE A 5 -14.10 -1.05 -20.24
CA ILE A 5 -13.92 -2.29 -21.01
C ILE A 5 -14.91 -3.36 -20.56
N ASP A 6 -15.45 -4.10 -21.53
CA ASP A 6 -16.36 -5.23 -21.34
C ASP A 6 -15.59 -6.53 -21.06
N TRP A 7 -14.69 -6.48 -20.07
CA TRP A 7 -13.90 -7.62 -19.64
C TRP A 7 -13.88 -7.73 -18.12
N GLN A 8 -13.95 -8.96 -17.62
CA GLN A 8 -13.88 -9.28 -16.20
C GLN A 8 -13.02 -10.53 -16.00
N LYS A 9 -12.32 -10.57 -14.88
CA LYS A 9 -11.57 -11.74 -14.43
C LYS A 9 -11.73 -11.87 -12.93
N GLU A 10 -12.08 -13.07 -12.50
CA GLU A 10 -12.07 -13.41 -11.09
C GLU A 10 -10.61 -13.57 -10.62
N ILE A 11 -10.27 -12.88 -9.53
CA ILE A 11 -8.96 -12.95 -8.90
C ILE A 11 -9.13 -13.11 -7.40
N VAL A 12 -8.15 -13.74 -6.77
CA VAL A 12 -8.06 -13.80 -5.31
C VAL A 12 -6.83 -13.00 -4.90
N LEU A 13 -7.07 -11.87 -4.24
CA LEU A 13 -6.02 -11.04 -3.63
C LEU A 13 -5.85 -11.45 -2.17
N LYS A 14 -4.60 -11.57 -1.73
CA LYS A 14 -4.25 -11.77 -0.32
C LYS A 14 -3.38 -10.60 0.11
N TYR A 15 -3.75 -9.97 1.22
CA TYR A 15 -3.06 -8.84 1.80
C TYR A 15 -2.97 -8.99 3.32
N ILE A 16 -2.11 -8.19 3.92
CA ILE A 16 -1.97 -8.07 5.37
C ILE A 16 -2.98 -7.02 5.82
N SER A 17 -3.95 -7.43 6.64
CA SER A 17 -4.95 -6.52 7.21
C SER A 17 -4.34 -5.65 8.31
N ASN A 18 -4.98 -4.50 8.56
CA ASN A 18 -4.46 -3.41 9.40
C ASN A 18 -4.02 -3.86 10.80
N GLU A 19 -4.69 -4.83 11.42
CA GLU A 19 -4.37 -5.36 12.74
C GLU A 19 -3.02 -6.08 12.81
N TYR A 20 -2.47 -6.51 11.67
CA TYR A 20 -1.16 -7.17 11.58
C TYR A 20 -0.04 -6.25 11.11
N ILE A 21 -0.35 -5.00 10.72
CA ILE A 21 0.64 -4.00 10.30
C ILE A 21 1.26 -3.36 11.55
N THR A 22 2.23 -4.04 12.15
CA THR A 22 2.92 -3.58 13.36
C THR A 22 4.36 -3.19 13.09
N LYS A 23 4.93 -2.31 13.93
CA LYS A 23 6.36 -1.94 13.87
C LYS A 23 7.26 -3.18 14.00
N GLU A 24 6.88 -4.12 14.85
CA GLU A 24 7.63 -5.38 15.04
C GLU A 24 7.68 -6.22 13.76
N LEU A 25 6.55 -6.38 13.05
CA LEU A 25 6.54 -7.08 11.77
C LEU A 25 7.43 -6.38 10.75
N PHE A 26 7.33 -5.06 10.65
CA PHE A 26 7.99 -4.27 9.62
C PHE A 26 9.50 -4.15 9.83
N GLN A 27 9.96 -4.13 11.09
CA GLN A 27 11.40 -4.15 11.42
C GLN A 27 12.10 -5.45 11.03
N ASN A 28 11.35 -6.53 10.82
CA ASN A 28 11.89 -7.82 10.39
C ASN A 28 11.89 -8.00 8.86
N LEU A 29 11.40 -7.01 8.10
CA LEU A 29 11.41 -7.06 6.65
C LEU A 29 12.82 -6.92 6.08
N PRO A 30 13.08 -7.42 4.86
CA PRO A 30 14.27 -7.07 4.11
C PRO A 30 14.47 -5.56 4.05
N LYS A 31 15.73 -5.14 3.92
CA LYS A 31 16.12 -3.73 3.90
C LYS A 31 15.33 -2.88 2.88
N ALA A 32 14.97 -3.47 1.74
CA ALA A 32 14.13 -2.83 0.75
C ALA A 32 13.03 -3.80 0.31
N VAL A 33 11.78 -3.36 0.38
CA VAL A 33 10.62 -4.10 -0.12
C VAL A 33 9.70 -3.17 -0.89
N GLY A 34 8.98 -3.71 -1.87
CA GLY A 34 7.86 -3.02 -2.48
C GLY A 34 6.62 -3.13 -1.60
N VAL A 35 5.79 -2.09 -1.61
CA VAL A 35 4.51 -2.06 -0.91
C VAL A 35 3.40 -1.55 -1.83
N ALA A 36 2.27 -2.23 -1.80
CA ALA A 36 1.04 -1.86 -2.49
C ALA A 36 -0.11 -1.76 -1.48
N PHE A 37 -0.97 -0.76 -1.64
CA PHE A 37 -2.05 -0.46 -0.71
C PHE A 37 -3.41 -0.88 -1.25
N ILE A 38 -4.18 -1.57 -0.42
CA ILE A 38 -5.50 -2.11 -0.75
C ILE A 38 -6.57 -1.20 -0.18
N GLN A 39 -7.58 -0.92 -1.00
CA GLN A 39 -8.85 -0.40 -0.51
C GLN A 39 -9.98 -1.35 -0.93
N GLU A 40 -10.71 -1.85 0.05
CA GLU A 40 -11.95 -2.58 -0.19
C GLU A 40 -12.98 -1.67 -0.88
N GLY A 41 -13.66 -2.20 -1.90
CA GLY A 41 -14.61 -1.47 -2.74
C GLY A 41 -14.02 -0.96 -4.06
N ASP A 42 -12.68 -0.88 -4.20
CA ASP A 42 -12.04 -0.48 -5.47
C ASP A 42 -12.21 -1.52 -6.58
N GLU A 43 -12.44 -2.78 -6.23
CA GLU A 43 -12.73 -3.84 -7.19
C GLU A 43 -14.01 -3.55 -7.99
N ILE A 44 -14.97 -2.81 -7.41
CA ILE A 44 -16.22 -2.39 -8.08
C ILE A 44 -15.90 -1.47 -9.27
N ILE A 45 -14.84 -0.66 -9.17
CA ILE A 45 -14.38 0.19 -10.26
C ILE A 45 -13.29 -0.47 -11.11
N GLY A 46 -12.94 -1.73 -10.82
CA GLY A 46 -11.98 -2.54 -11.54
C GLY A 46 -10.52 -2.24 -11.17
N LEU A 47 -10.27 -1.83 -9.92
CA LEU A 47 -8.94 -1.52 -9.41
C LEU A 47 -8.59 -2.46 -8.25
N ASP A 48 -7.42 -3.09 -8.33
CA ASP A 48 -6.96 -4.08 -7.34
C ASP A 48 -6.08 -3.44 -6.25
N VAL A 49 -5.32 -2.40 -6.62
CA VAL A 49 -4.37 -1.69 -5.77
C VAL A 49 -4.56 -0.19 -5.97
N ARG A 50 -4.70 0.55 -4.87
CA ARG A 50 -4.98 1.99 -4.89
C ARG A 50 -3.73 2.84 -5.08
N HIS A 51 -2.61 2.43 -4.47
CA HIS A 51 -1.34 3.16 -4.52
C HIS A 51 -0.17 2.25 -4.17
N GLU A 52 1.04 2.64 -4.58
CA GLU A 52 2.25 1.83 -4.44
C GLU A 52 3.47 2.68 -4.08
N GLY A 53 4.52 2.00 -3.58
CA GLY A 53 5.84 2.58 -3.38
C GLY A 53 6.84 1.57 -2.83
N PHE A 54 7.88 2.07 -2.20
CA PHE A 54 8.95 1.27 -1.60
C PHE A 54 9.10 1.57 -0.12
N LEU A 55 9.36 0.53 0.66
CA LEU A 55 9.75 0.65 2.06
C LEU A 55 11.23 0.33 2.21
N PHE A 56 11.95 1.24 2.86
CA PHE A 56 13.32 1.04 3.28
C PHE A 56 13.41 0.95 4.80
N ASP A 57 14.17 -0.03 5.28
CA ASP A 57 14.41 -0.28 6.70
C ASP A 57 13.11 -0.41 7.53
N GLY A 58 12.01 -0.83 6.88
CA GLY A 58 10.70 -1.04 7.50
C GLY A 58 9.94 0.24 7.90
N GLU A 59 10.49 1.43 7.63
CA GLU A 59 9.92 2.70 8.11
C GLU A 59 9.89 3.81 7.05
N LEU A 60 10.85 3.86 6.13
CA LEU A 60 10.94 4.93 5.15
C LEU A 60 10.11 4.60 3.91
N PHE A 61 9.01 5.31 3.72
CA PHE A 61 8.12 5.12 2.57
C PHE A 61 8.47 6.10 1.44
N PHE A 62 8.97 5.55 0.33
CA PHE A 62 9.27 6.27 -0.91
C PHE A 62 8.13 6.09 -1.90
N HIS A 63 7.50 7.18 -2.34
CA HIS A 63 6.45 7.11 -3.34
C HIS A 63 6.33 8.38 -4.18
N ALA A 64 5.72 8.23 -5.36
CA ALA A 64 5.37 9.36 -6.21
C ALA A 64 4.09 10.02 -5.71
N SER A 65 4.21 11.20 -5.10
CA SER A 65 3.06 11.92 -4.57
C SER A 65 2.45 12.82 -5.65
N SER A 66 1.18 12.57 -5.99
CA SER A 66 0.42 13.43 -6.90
C SER A 66 0.20 14.84 -6.32
N GLY A 67 0.04 14.95 -5.00
CA GLY A 67 -0.08 16.23 -4.29
C GLY A 67 1.20 17.05 -4.31
N GLN A 68 2.35 16.41 -4.10
CA GLN A 68 3.67 17.08 -4.07
C GLN A 68 4.33 17.19 -5.45
N LYS A 69 3.81 16.48 -6.46
CA LYS A 69 4.33 16.44 -7.85
C LYS A 69 5.78 15.98 -7.96
N MET A 70 6.24 15.20 -6.97
CA MET A 70 7.58 14.63 -6.93
C MET A 70 7.59 13.36 -6.09
N VAL A 71 8.70 12.62 -6.17
CA VAL A 71 8.96 11.53 -5.22
C VAL A 71 9.27 12.13 -3.86
N VAL A 72 8.61 11.62 -2.84
CA VAL A 72 8.80 12.03 -1.45
C VAL A 72 9.19 10.84 -0.59
N VAL A 73 9.76 11.16 0.57
CA VAL A 73 10.09 10.19 1.62
C VAL A 73 9.32 10.61 2.86
N GLU A 74 8.53 9.69 3.39
CA GLU A 74 7.71 9.89 4.59
C GLU A 74 7.92 8.73 5.56
N ASP A 75 7.59 8.92 6.84
CA ASP A 75 7.46 7.81 7.77
C ASP A 75 6.21 6.98 7.38
N PHE A 76 6.39 5.68 7.19
CA PHE A 76 5.34 4.78 6.76
C PHE A 76 4.17 4.73 7.75
N PHE A 77 4.44 4.66 9.05
CA PHE A 77 3.39 4.52 10.05
C PHE A 77 2.58 5.81 10.20
N GLU A 78 3.25 6.96 10.16
CA GLU A 78 2.59 8.27 10.12
C GLU A 78 1.77 8.45 8.85
N TYR A 79 2.32 8.05 7.69
CA TYR A 79 1.60 8.09 6.42
C TYR A 79 0.39 7.15 6.44
N TYR A 80 0.54 5.92 6.93
CA TYR A 80 -0.48 4.89 6.81
C TYR A 80 -1.59 5.01 7.85
N PHE A 81 -1.27 5.32 9.10
CA PHE A 81 -2.26 5.39 10.21
C PHE A 81 -2.67 6.81 10.59
N GLY A 82 -1.92 7.84 10.17
CA GLY A 82 -2.19 9.23 10.50
C GLY A 82 -2.20 9.52 12.01
N GLU A 83 -2.50 10.78 12.36
CA GLU A 83 -2.43 11.28 13.74
C GLU A 83 -3.47 10.64 14.68
N ASN A 84 -4.61 10.20 14.15
CA ASN A 84 -5.71 9.61 14.93
C ASN A 84 -5.67 8.07 14.97
N GLY A 85 -4.65 7.44 14.37
CA GLY A 85 -4.56 5.98 14.25
C GLY A 85 -5.59 5.35 13.31
N SER A 86 -6.27 6.15 12.47
CA SER A 86 -7.20 5.65 11.46
C SER A 86 -6.42 5.30 10.19
N PRO A 87 -6.38 4.02 9.78
CA PRO A 87 -5.70 3.62 8.56
C PRO A 87 -6.24 4.36 7.34
N ARG A 88 -5.34 4.79 6.44
CA ARG A 88 -5.70 5.37 5.14
C ARG A 88 -6.19 4.33 4.12
N PHE A 89 -5.84 3.07 4.36
CA PHE A 89 -6.10 1.93 3.49
C PHE A 89 -6.54 0.73 4.34
N ASP A 90 -7.10 -0.29 3.70
CA ASP A 90 -7.62 -1.49 4.39
C ASP A 90 -6.56 -2.57 4.59
N GLY A 91 -5.43 -2.47 3.89
CA GLY A 91 -4.28 -3.34 4.09
C GLY A 91 -3.15 -3.13 3.10
N VAL A 92 -2.13 -3.98 3.23
CA VAL A 92 -0.92 -3.92 2.39
C VAL A 92 -0.58 -5.26 1.75
N ILE A 93 -0.03 -5.20 0.54
CA ILE A 93 0.71 -6.29 -0.08
C ILE A 93 2.19 -5.91 -0.03
N LEU A 94 3.03 -6.80 0.50
CA LEU A 94 4.49 -6.67 0.49
C LEU A 94 5.08 -7.60 -0.56
N PHE A 95 6.03 -7.10 -1.33
CA PHE A 95 6.69 -7.88 -2.38
C PHE A 95 8.19 -7.62 -2.46
N GLU A 96 8.92 -8.65 -2.90
CA GLU A 96 10.35 -8.58 -3.10
C GLU A 96 10.69 -7.74 -4.34
N ILE A 97 11.70 -6.89 -4.23
CA ILE A 97 12.30 -6.18 -5.37
C ILE A 97 13.44 -7.05 -5.88
N LYS A 98 13.37 -7.47 -7.15
CA LYS A 98 14.42 -8.25 -7.82
C LYS A 98 15.32 -7.37 -8.68
#